data_AF-A0A351MQK0-F1
#
_entry.id   AF-A0A351MQK0-F1
#
_cell.length_a   1.000
_cell.length_b   1.000
_cell.length_c   1.000
_cell.angle_alpha   90.00
_cell.angle_beta   90.00
_cell.angle_gamma   90.00
#
_symmetry.space_group_name_H-M   'P 1'
#
loop_
_entity.id
_entity.type
_entity.pdbx_description
1 polymer ?
#
loop_
_entity_poly.entity_id
_entity_poly.type
_entity_poly.pdbx_seq_one_letter_code
_entity_poly.pdbx_strand_id
1 'polypeptide(L)'
;MIFSLNLAKPLGRLGYLANLVFFSVVFSAFAWGAHYLMTVKLPESGAHHEGEVAAQTAYATSLTKAKKAAAGKALSAEETAKLKAEATEVGKKKTEEAHHHASATWAPFQIFLLILVAIFFGGYASVATQRRMNDAGLHGALWLSVGHVGIWGVASFISFLPYFIAAGTTLSWLTATSVAGVMILPLLFLGAGKDDSHDAHGH
;
A
#
# COMPACT_ATOMS: atom_id res chain seq x y z
N MET A 1 -9.26 21.06 17.71
CA MET A 1 -8.83 20.77 16.31
C MET A 1 -8.12 19.43 16.30
N ILE A 2 -8.58 18.53 15.42
CA ILE A 2 -8.00 17.19 15.23
C ILE A 2 -6.53 17.33 14.81
N PHE A 3 -6.24 18.28 13.92
CA PHE A 3 -4.90 18.51 13.38
C PHE A 3 -4.21 19.74 13.99
N SER A 4 -3.08 19.52 14.65
CA SER A 4 -2.14 20.59 15.00
C SER A 4 -0.73 20.03 15.10
N LEU A 5 0.22 20.75 14.51
CA LEU A 5 1.65 20.47 14.60
C LEU A 5 2.28 21.08 15.86
N ASN A 6 1.54 21.89 16.61
CA ASN A 6 2.04 22.45 17.86
C ASN A 6 2.03 21.38 18.96
N LEU A 7 3.23 20.97 19.38
CA LEU A 7 3.45 19.93 20.40
C LEU A 7 2.98 20.33 21.80
N ALA A 8 2.85 21.63 22.07
CA ALA A 8 2.37 22.16 23.33
C ALA A 8 0.84 22.11 23.45
N LYS A 9 0.11 21.89 22.34
CA LYS A 9 -1.35 21.77 22.42
C LYS A 9 -1.73 20.40 22.98
N PRO A 10 -2.54 20.35 24.05
CA PRO A 10 -2.99 19.08 24.61
C PRO A 10 -3.75 18.27 23.56
N LEU A 11 -3.68 16.96 23.68
CA LEU A 11 -4.43 16.03 22.84
C LEU A 11 -4.94 14.90 23.72
N GLY A 12 -6.21 15.00 24.11
CA GLY A 12 -6.87 13.94 24.87
C GLY A 12 -7.01 12.64 24.06
N ARG A 13 -7.35 11.55 24.76
CA ARG A 13 -7.44 10.18 24.22
C ARG A 13 -8.30 10.07 22.96
N LEU A 14 -9.50 10.63 22.97
CA LEU A 14 -10.41 10.62 21.81
C LEU A 14 -9.82 11.40 20.62
N GLY A 15 -9.15 12.52 20.89
CA GLY A 15 -8.45 13.29 19.86
C GLY A 15 -7.30 12.49 19.24
N TYR A 16 -6.54 11.77 20.07
CA TYR A 16 -5.48 10.88 19.60
C TYR A 16 -6.03 9.73 18.74
N LEU A 17 -7.05 9.03 19.21
CA LEU A 17 -7.72 7.96 18.45
C LEU A 17 -8.29 8.46 17.12
N ALA A 18 -8.94 9.62 17.12
CA ALA A 18 -9.47 10.21 15.90
C ALA A 18 -8.37 10.53 14.88
N ASN A 19 -7.21 11.02 15.34
CA ASN A 19 -6.04 11.21 14.49
C ASN A 19 -5.52 9.88 13.94
N LEU A 20 -5.36 8.86 14.78
CA LEU A 20 -4.89 7.54 14.35
C LEU A 20 -5.80 6.94 13.27
N VAL A 21 -7.11 6.97 13.47
CA VAL A 21 -8.08 6.49 12.48
C VAL A 21 -7.99 7.30 11.19
N PHE A 22 -7.98 8.63 11.28
CA PHE A 22 -7.88 9.49 10.11
C PHE A 22 -6.60 9.20 9.31
N PHE A 23 -5.44 9.16 9.98
CA PHE A 23 -4.18 8.87 9.32
C PHE A 23 -4.15 7.48 8.71
N SER A 24 -4.67 6.48 9.42
CA SER A 24 -4.75 5.11 8.92
C SER A 24 -5.56 5.06 7.62
N VAL A 25 -6.71 5.73 7.57
CA VAL A 25 -7.56 5.78 6.36
C VAL A 25 -6.83 6.50 5.22
N VAL A 26 -6.32 7.71 5.46
CA VAL A 26 -5.69 8.53 4.41
C VAL A 26 -4.44 7.85 3.84
N PHE A 27 -3.53 7.38 4.70
CA PHE A 27 -2.29 6.75 4.26
C PHE A 27 -2.50 5.35 3.72
N SER A 28 -3.52 4.61 4.19
CA SER A 28 -3.92 3.35 3.55
C SER A 28 -4.40 3.60 2.13
N ALA A 29 -5.21 4.63 1.88
CA ALA A 29 -5.64 4.97 0.52
C ALA A 29 -4.45 5.28 -0.40
N PHE A 30 -3.44 6.02 0.08
CA PHE A 30 -2.21 6.25 -0.68
C PHE A 30 -1.41 4.96 -0.93
N ALA A 31 -1.29 4.09 0.07
CA ALA A 31 -0.60 2.80 -0.07
C ALA A 31 -1.27 1.90 -1.11
N TRP A 32 -2.59 1.76 -1.05
CA TRP A 32 -3.37 0.97 -2.02
C TRP A 32 -3.29 1.60 -3.41
N GLY A 33 -3.36 2.92 -3.52
CA GLY A 33 -3.18 3.63 -4.78
C GLY A 33 -1.80 3.39 -5.40
N ALA A 34 -0.74 3.48 -4.59
CA ALA A 34 0.63 3.19 -5.03
C ALA A 34 0.79 1.74 -5.48
N HIS A 35 0.24 0.79 -4.72
CA HIS A 35 0.25 -0.63 -5.07
C HIS A 35 -0.47 -0.88 -6.41
N TYR A 36 -1.70 -0.37 -6.55
CA TYR A 36 -2.49 -0.54 -7.77
C TYR A 36 -1.80 0.09 -8.99
N LEU A 37 -1.24 1.29 -8.83
CA LEU A 37 -0.51 1.97 -9.91
C LEU A 37 0.67 1.13 -10.41
N MET A 38 1.47 0.61 -9.48
CA MET A 38 2.74 -0.07 -9.80
C MET A 38 2.56 -1.53 -10.22
N THR A 39 1.52 -2.22 -9.72
CA THR A 39 1.33 -3.66 -9.99
C THR A 39 0.30 -3.96 -11.05
N VAL A 40 -0.58 -3.01 -11.37
CA VAL A 40 -1.65 -3.17 -12.36
C VAL A 40 -1.51 -2.14 -13.47
N LYS A 41 -1.70 -0.85 -13.18
CA LYS A 41 -1.85 0.17 -14.23
C LYS A 41 -0.62 0.37 -15.12
N LEU A 42 0.57 0.48 -14.52
CA LEU A 42 1.80 0.71 -15.28
C LEU A 42 2.25 -0.54 -16.06
N PRO A 43 2.20 -1.77 -15.49
CA PRO A 43 2.46 -2.99 -16.26
C PRO A 43 1.47 -3.23 -17.41
N GLU A 44 0.20 -2.88 -17.22
CA GLU A 44 -0.89 -3.18 -18.16
C GLU A 44 -0.71 -2.54 -19.54
N SER A 45 -0.26 -1.29 -19.62
CA SER A 45 -0.17 -0.57 -20.91
C SER A 45 0.89 -1.17 -21.86
N GLY A 46 2.06 -1.54 -21.34
CA GLY A 46 3.10 -2.22 -22.12
C GLY A 46 2.71 -3.64 -22.50
N ALA A 47 2.06 -4.36 -21.57
CA ALA A 47 1.65 -5.74 -21.77
C ALA A 47 0.55 -5.92 -22.84
N HIS A 48 -0.42 -5.00 -22.91
CA HIS A 48 -1.43 -5.01 -23.98
C HIS A 48 -0.80 -4.81 -25.35
N HIS A 49 0.14 -3.87 -25.47
CA HIS A 49 0.83 -3.63 -26.74
C HIS A 49 1.59 -4.87 -27.22
N GLU A 50 2.35 -5.52 -26.33
CA GLU A 50 3.08 -6.75 -26.69
C GLU A 50 2.15 -7.90 -27.10
N GLY A 51 1.00 -8.04 -26.42
CA GLY A 51 -0.01 -9.05 -26.77
C GLY A 51 -0.69 -8.78 -28.10
N GLU A 52 -1.03 -7.53 -28.41
CA GLU A 52 -1.61 -7.15 -29.70
C GLU A 52 -0.63 -7.44 -30.86
N VAL A 53 0.64 -7.08 -30.69
CA VAL A 53 1.70 -7.37 -31.68
C VAL A 53 1.87 -8.88 -31.86
N ALA A 54 1.88 -9.65 -30.76
CA ALA A 54 1.96 -11.11 -30.81
C ALA A 54 0.75 -11.74 -31.52
N ALA A 55 -0.47 -11.27 -31.23
CA ALA A 55 -1.69 -11.75 -31.89
C ALA A 55 -1.67 -11.45 -33.39
N GLN A 56 -1.31 -10.23 -33.79
CA GLN A 56 -1.23 -9.85 -35.20
C GLN A 56 -0.17 -10.69 -35.94
N THR A 57 0.98 -10.90 -35.32
CA THR A 57 2.06 -11.72 -35.88
C THR A 57 1.63 -13.18 -36.03
N ALA A 58 1.05 -13.78 -34.99
CA ALA A 58 0.56 -15.16 -35.01
C ALA A 58 -0.54 -15.36 -36.07
N TYR A 59 -1.46 -14.39 -36.20
CA TYR A 59 -2.49 -14.42 -37.24
C TYR A 59 -1.87 -14.31 -38.64
N ALA A 60 -0.93 -13.39 -38.87
CA ALA A 60 -0.29 -13.24 -40.18
C ALA A 60 0.49 -14.50 -40.59
N THR A 61 1.24 -15.11 -39.65
CA THR A 61 1.98 -16.35 -39.89
C THR A 61 1.05 -17.52 -40.20
N SER A 62 0.00 -17.71 -39.40
CA SER A 62 -0.95 -18.81 -39.57
C SER A 62 -1.78 -18.65 -40.85
N LEU A 63 -2.22 -17.43 -41.18
CA LEU A 63 -2.90 -17.11 -42.44
C LEU A 63 -2.02 -17.40 -43.65
N THR A 64 -0.74 -17.02 -43.60
CA THR A 64 0.22 -17.29 -44.68
C THR A 64 0.42 -18.78 -44.89
N LYS A 65 0.57 -19.54 -43.80
CA LYS A 65 0.70 -21.01 -43.83
C LYS A 65 -0.56 -21.67 -44.40
N ALA A 66 -1.75 -21.23 -43.97
CA ALA A 66 -3.03 -21.75 -44.42
C ALA A 66 -3.27 -21.46 -45.90
N LYS A 67 -2.99 -20.24 -46.38
CA LYS A 67 -3.05 -19.88 -47.81
C LYS A 67 -2.08 -20.72 -48.66
N LYS A 68 -0.87 -20.97 -48.17
CA LYS A 68 0.11 -21.83 -48.87
C LYS A 68 -0.39 -23.27 -48.97
N ALA A 69 -0.97 -23.82 -47.90
CA ALA A 69 -1.57 -25.16 -47.88
C ALA A 69 -2.80 -25.27 -48.80
N ALA A 70 -3.60 -24.21 -48.89
CA ALA A 70 -4.76 -24.12 -49.78
C ALA A 70 -4.40 -23.76 -51.24
N ALA A 71 -3.11 -23.79 -51.61
CA ALA A 71 -2.62 -23.39 -52.94
C ALA A 71 -3.12 -22.00 -53.40
N GLY A 72 -3.25 -21.06 -52.47
CA GLY A 72 -3.71 -19.69 -52.73
C GLY A 72 -5.23 -19.52 -52.80
N LYS A 73 -6.03 -20.57 -52.61
CA LYS A 73 -7.49 -20.44 -52.51
C LYS A 73 -7.89 -19.64 -51.26
N ALA A 74 -9.01 -18.92 -51.36
CA ALA A 74 -9.59 -18.20 -50.24
C ALA A 74 -9.99 -19.18 -49.12
N LEU A 75 -9.62 -18.84 -47.88
CA LEU A 75 -10.06 -19.57 -46.70
C LEU A 75 -11.53 -19.27 -46.43
N SER A 76 -12.26 -20.25 -45.91
CA SER A 76 -13.63 -20.03 -45.45
C SER A 76 -13.66 -19.04 -44.27
N ALA A 77 -14.86 -18.48 -44.03
CA ALA A 77 -15.07 -17.60 -42.89
C ALA A 77 -14.80 -18.32 -41.55
N GLU A 78 -15.12 -19.62 -41.47
CA GLU A 78 -14.94 -20.45 -40.28
C GLU A 78 -13.45 -20.73 -40.00
N GLU A 79 -12.66 -21.06 -41.02
CA GLU A 79 -11.20 -21.22 -40.90
C GLU A 79 -10.53 -19.90 -40.50
N THR A 80 -10.96 -18.79 -41.10
CA THR A 80 -10.44 -17.46 -40.76
C THR A 80 -10.77 -17.08 -39.33
N ALA A 81 -11.99 -17.38 -38.86
CA ALA A 81 -12.41 -17.14 -37.48
C ALA A 81 -11.60 -17.98 -36.49
N LYS A 82 -11.35 -19.25 -36.82
CA LYS A 82 -10.52 -20.14 -35.99
C LYS A 82 -9.08 -19.64 -35.86
N LEU A 83 -8.46 -19.22 -36.97
CA LEU A 83 -7.11 -18.65 -36.96
C LEU A 83 -7.03 -17.36 -36.12
N LYS A 84 -8.06 -16.50 -36.20
CA LYS A 84 -8.14 -15.30 -35.34
C LYS A 84 -8.26 -15.69 -33.87
N ALA A 85 -9.11 -16.64 -33.52
CA ALA A 85 -9.30 -17.09 -32.14
C ALA A 85 -8.00 -17.66 -31.55
N GLU A 86 -7.30 -18.52 -32.30
CA GLU A 86 -6.01 -19.08 -31.90
C GLU A 86 -4.94 -17.97 -31.72
N ALA A 87 -4.90 -17.00 -32.64
CA ALA A 87 -3.98 -15.87 -32.54
C ALA A 87 -4.28 -14.94 -31.36
N THR A 88 -5.57 -14.71 -31.05
CA THR A 88 -5.98 -13.94 -29.86
C THR A 88 -5.53 -14.63 -28.57
N GLU A 89 -5.59 -15.96 -28.51
CA GLU A 89 -5.14 -16.71 -27.33
C GLU A 89 -3.61 -16.64 -27.16
N VAL A 90 -2.84 -16.65 -28.25
CA VAL A 90 -1.40 -16.38 -28.22
C VAL A 90 -1.13 -14.97 -27.71
N GLY A 91 -1.88 -13.98 -28.18
CA GLY A 91 -1.79 -12.60 -27.71
C GLY A 91 -2.03 -12.46 -26.21
N LYS A 92 -3.09 -13.08 -25.69
CA LYS A 92 -3.39 -13.08 -24.24
C LYS A 92 -2.26 -13.68 -23.41
N LYS A 93 -1.73 -14.84 -23.80
CA LYS A 93 -0.60 -15.46 -23.10
C LYS A 93 0.62 -14.52 -23.08
N LYS A 94 0.88 -13.84 -24.19
CA LYS A 94 1.97 -12.85 -24.27
C LYS A 94 1.69 -11.61 -23.42
N THR A 95 0.46 -11.12 -23.36
CA THR A 95 0.07 -10.06 -22.42
C THR A 95 0.29 -10.48 -20.97
N GLU A 96 -0.11 -11.68 -20.57
CA GLU A 96 0.09 -12.16 -19.20
C GLU A 96 1.58 -12.29 -18.84
N GLU A 97 2.39 -12.85 -19.74
CA GLU A 97 3.84 -12.95 -19.57
C GLU A 97 4.50 -11.56 -19.47
N ALA A 98 4.15 -10.65 -20.38
CA ALA A 98 4.67 -9.28 -20.40
C ALA A 98 4.24 -8.50 -19.15
N HIS A 99 3.00 -8.67 -18.71
CA HIS A 99 2.49 -8.06 -17.48
C HIS A 99 3.28 -8.55 -16.25
N HIS A 100 3.55 -9.85 -16.17
CA HIS A 100 4.35 -10.41 -15.06
C HIS A 100 5.79 -9.90 -15.07
N HIS A 101 6.40 -9.73 -16.24
CA HIS A 101 7.75 -9.18 -16.34
C HIS A 101 7.79 -7.68 -15.99
N ALA A 102 6.82 -6.92 -16.50
CA ALA A 102 6.69 -5.50 -16.22
C ALA A 102 6.39 -5.25 -14.74
N SER A 103 5.53 -6.05 -14.09
CA SER A 103 5.25 -5.90 -12.65
C SER A 103 6.51 -6.11 -11.80
N ALA A 104 7.38 -7.05 -12.15
CA ALA A 104 8.68 -7.23 -11.49
C ALA A 104 9.59 -6.00 -11.62
N THR A 105 9.51 -5.29 -12.75
CA THR A 105 10.29 -4.06 -12.99
C THR A 105 9.81 -2.90 -12.10
N TRP A 106 8.51 -2.83 -11.83
CA TRP A 106 7.90 -1.78 -11.02
C TRP A 106 7.93 -2.05 -9.51
N ALA A 107 8.22 -3.29 -9.09
CA ALA A 107 8.23 -3.67 -7.68
C ALA A 107 9.16 -2.82 -6.79
N PRO A 108 10.40 -2.44 -7.19
CA PRO A 108 11.24 -1.55 -6.38
C PRO A 108 10.62 -0.16 -6.18
N PHE A 109 9.95 0.38 -7.20
CA PHE A 109 9.28 1.68 -7.12
C PHE A 109 8.04 1.63 -6.23
N GLN A 110 7.30 0.52 -6.26
CA GLN A 110 6.23 0.27 -5.30
C GLN A 110 6.78 0.33 -3.88
N ILE A 111 7.82 -0.45 -3.56
CA ILE A 111 8.43 -0.48 -2.23
C ILE A 111 8.88 0.92 -1.81
N PHE A 112 9.54 1.66 -2.70
CA PHE A 112 9.95 3.04 -2.44
C PHE A 112 8.76 3.94 -2.07
N LEU A 113 7.65 3.88 -2.82
CA LEU A 113 6.44 4.65 -2.49
C LEU A 113 5.84 4.25 -1.14
N LEU A 114 5.79 2.96 -0.81
CA LEU A 114 5.28 2.50 0.49
C LEU A 114 6.16 2.94 1.65
N ILE A 115 7.49 3.02 1.45
CA ILE A 115 8.42 3.63 2.42
C ILE A 115 8.08 5.11 2.63
N LEU A 116 7.84 5.88 1.57
CA LEU A 116 7.44 7.29 1.69
C LEU A 116 6.12 7.43 2.45
N VAL A 117 5.12 6.61 2.12
CA VAL A 117 3.83 6.59 2.85
C VAL A 117 4.07 6.30 4.33
N ALA A 118 4.93 5.33 4.67
CA ALA A 118 5.27 5.00 6.05
C ALA A 118 5.98 6.14 6.77
N ILE A 119 6.91 6.84 6.12
CA ILE A 119 7.63 7.99 6.69
C ILE A 119 6.66 9.13 6.96
N PHE A 120 5.81 9.50 6.00
CA PHE A 120 4.85 10.58 6.18
C PHE A 120 3.81 10.24 7.25
N PHE A 121 3.25 9.03 7.21
CA PHE A 121 2.33 8.56 8.24
C PHE A 121 3.01 8.57 9.62
N GLY A 122 4.15 7.90 9.76
CA GLY A 122 4.92 7.83 10.99
C GLY A 122 5.26 9.23 11.53
N GLY A 123 5.66 10.16 10.68
CA GLY A 123 5.94 11.55 11.05
C GLY A 123 4.73 12.29 11.62
N TYR A 124 3.61 12.30 10.90
CA TYR A 124 2.39 12.98 11.39
C TYR A 124 1.81 12.30 12.64
N ALA A 125 1.83 10.97 12.69
CA ALA A 125 1.34 10.23 13.84
C ALA A 125 2.26 10.35 15.06
N SER A 126 3.56 10.55 14.86
CA SER A 126 4.53 10.88 15.93
C SER A 126 4.18 12.21 16.60
N VAL A 127 3.74 13.22 15.84
CA VAL A 127 3.29 14.50 16.40
C VAL A 127 2.07 14.32 17.30
N ALA A 128 1.06 13.56 16.84
CA ALA A 128 -0.12 13.25 17.66
C ALA A 128 0.26 12.43 18.90
N THR A 129 1.19 11.49 18.75
CA THR A 129 1.72 10.64 19.84
C THR A 129 2.46 11.48 20.88
N GLN A 130 3.34 12.39 20.46
CA GLN A 130 4.06 13.30 21.35
C GLN A 130 3.12 14.24 22.11
N ARG A 131 2.12 14.81 21.42
CA ARG A 131 1.11 15.67 22.08
C ARG A 131 0.33 14.91 23.14
N ARG A 132 -0.04 13.65 22.85
CA ARG A 132 -0.74 12.80 23.81
C ARG A 132 0.15 12.39 24.99
N MET A 133 1.43 12.09 24.73
CA MET A 133 2.39 11.80 25.79
C MET A 133 2.61 13.01 26.70
N ASN A 134 2.72 14.21 26.12
CA ASN A 134 2.83 15.44 26.88
C ASN A 134 1.60 15.65 27.78
N ASP A 135 0.41 15.51 27.22
CA ASP A 135 -0.87 15.60 27.96
C ASP A 135 -1.00 14.52 29.05
N ALA A 136 -0.36 13.36 28.88
CA ALA A 136 -0.36 12.26 29.84
C ALA A 136 0.74 12.32 30.92
N GLY A 137 1.63 13.33 30.88
CA GLY A 137 2.81 13.38 31.77
C GLY A 137 3.90 12.36 31.44
N LEU A 138 3.89 11.77 30.24
CA LEU A 138 4.80 10.69 29.81
C LEU A 138 6.07 11.23 29.16
N HIS A 139 6.88 11.95 29.94
CA HIS A 139 8.07 12.65 29.44
C HIS A 139 9.37 11.84 29.53
N GLY A 140 9.37 10.69 30.22
CA GLY A 140 10.56 9.85 30.36
C GLY A 140 11.03 9.25 29.03
N ALA A 141 12.35 9.16 28.83
CA ALA A 141 12.98 8.67 27.60
C ALA A 141 12.44 7.28 27.16
N LEU A 142 12.14 6.40 28.13
CA LEU A 142 11.54 5.10 27.87
C LEU A 142 10.15 5.23 27.22
N TRP A 143 9.28 6.07 27.77
CA TRP A 143 7.92 6.25 27.28
C TRP A 143 7.89 6.93 25.91
N LEU A 144 8.74 7.93 25.71
CA LEU A 144 8.92 8.57 24.40
C LEU A 144 9.36 7.55 23.35
N SER A 145 10.33 6.69 23.67
CA SER A 145 10.84 5.67 22.74
C SER A 145 9.79 4.62 22.44
N VAL A 146 9.12 4.07 23.45
CA VAL A 146 8.10 3.02 23.27
C VAL A 146 6.91 3.54 22.46
N GLY A 147 6.42 4.74 22.77
CA GLY A 147 5.31 5.35 22.02
C GLY A 147 5.65 5.59 20.54
N HIS A 148 6.87 6.09 20.26
CA HIS A 148 7.31 6.31 18.89
C HIS A 148 7.57 5.00 18.14
N VAL A 149 8.26 4.03 18.75
CA VAL A 149 8.48 2.72 18.12
C VAL A 149 7.14 2.05 17.80
N GLY A 150 6.17 2.10 18.73
CA GLY A 150 4.83 1.59 18.52
C GLY A 150 4.12 2.26 17.34
N ILE A 151 4.11 3.60 17.29
CA ILE A 151 3.40 4.29 16.20
C ILE A 151 4.07 4.11 14.84
N TRP A 152 5.40 4.05 14.79
CA TRP A 152 6.14 3.74 13.57
C TRP A 152 5.90 2.30 13.10
N GLY A 153 5.77 1.35 14.01
CA GLY A 153 5.38 -0.03 13.68
C GLY A 153 3.98 -0.10 13.06
N VAL A 154 3.00 0.57 13.67
CA VAL A 154 1.63 0.67 13.13
C VAL A 154 1.61 1.34 11.76
N ALA A 155 2.30 2.48 11.62
CA ALA A 155 2.37 3.23 10.36
C ALA A 155 3.02 2.42 9.24
N SER A 156 4.08 1.67 9.56
CA SER A 156 4.76 0.78 8.62
C SER A 156 3.84 -0.36 8.18
N PHE A 157 3.16 -1.00 9.11
CA PHE A 157 2.23 -2.09 8.76
C PHE A 157 1.11 -1.63 7.84
N ILE A 158 0.44 -0.52 8.18
CA ILE A 158 -0.67 0.00 7.37
C ILE A 158 -0.18 0.41 5.98
N SER A 159 0.98 1.05 5.89
CA SER A 159 1.59 1.44 4.62
C SER A 159 1.95 0.23 3.75
N PHE A 160 2.41 -0.87 4.36
CA PHE A 160 2.79 -2.08 3.63
C PHE A 160 1.68 -3.13 3.51
N LEU A 161 0.52 -2.90 4.10
CA LEU A 161 -0.61 -3.83 4.08
C LEU A 161 -0.96 -4.36 2.66
N PRO A 162 -1.09 -3.52 1.61
CA PRO A 162 -1.36 -4.04 0.26
C PRO A 162 -0.25 -4.97 -0.24
N TYR A 163 1.01 -4.66 0.05
CA TYR A 163 2.15 -5.52 -0.32
C TYR A 163 2.12 -6.86 0.43
N PHE A 164 1.83 -6.85 1.74
CA PHE A 164 1.73 -8.08 2.52
C PHE A 164 0.58 -8.98 2.08
N ILE A 165 -0.56 -8.39 1.71
CA ILE A 165 -1.70 -9.13 1.17
C ILE A 165 -1.32 -9.79 -0.15
N ALA A 166 -0.75 -9.02 -1.09
CA ALA A 166 -0.32 -9.56 -2.38
C ALA A 166 0.74 -10.66 -2.23
N ALA A 167 1.64 -10.54 -1.26
CA ALA A 167 2.68 -11.53 -0.95
C ALA A 167 2.19 -12.71 -0.09
N GLY A 168 0.95 -12.71 0.40
CA GLY A 168 0.43 -13.74 1.31
C GLY A 168 1.11 -13.78 2.69
N THR A 169 1.71 -12.66 3.14
CA THR A 169 2.50 -12.59 4.38
C THR A 169 1.83 -11.79 5.50
N THR A 170 0.58 -11.36 5.32
CA THR A 170 -0.14 -10.49 6.27
C THR A 170 -0.13 -11.03 7.70
N LEU A 171 -0.33 -12.33 7.91
CA LEU A 171 -0.37 -12.93 9.25
C LEU A 171 0.96 -12.77 10.00
N SER A 172 2.09 -12.97 9.32
CA SER A 172 3.43 -12.82 9.90
C SER A 172 3.66 -11.39 10.38
N TRP A 173 3.22 -10.41 9.59
CA TRP A 173 3.36 -9.00 9.91
C TRP A 173 2.31 -8.48 10.90
N LEU A 174 1.14 -9.14 10.99
CA LEU A 174 0.11 -8.82 11.98
C LEU A 174 0.62 -9.06 13.41
N THR A 175 1.42 -10.11 13.63
CA THR A 175 2.04 -10.39 14.93
C THR A 175 2.98 -9.26 15.36
N ALA A 176 3.87 -8.82 14.47
CA ALA A 176 4.79 -7.70 14.72
C ALA A 176 4.02 -6.39 14.99
N THR A 177 2.91 -6.19 14.28
CA THR A 177 2.05 -5.01 14.45
C THR A 177 1.25 -5.05 15.73
N SER A 178 0.86 -6.24 16.19
CA SER A 178 0.18 -6.41 17.48
C SER A 178 1.09 -5.97 18.63
N VAL A 179 2.38 -6.30 18.56
CA VAL A 179 3.39 -5.80 19.51
C VAL A 179 3.49 -4.26 19.45
N ALA A 180 3.53 -3.68 18.25
CA ALA A 180 3.54 -2.22 18.08
C ALA A 180 2.26 -1.56 18.62
N GLY A 181 1.10 -2.21 18.44
CA GLY A 181 -0.18 -1.80 19.01
C GLY A 181 -0.18 -1.84 20.53
N VAL A 182 0.41 -2.87 21.14
CA VAL A 182 0.58 -2.96 22.60
C VAL A 182 1.40 -1.79 23.15
N MET A 183 2.47 -1.40 22.43
CA MET A 183 3.34 -0.29 22.82
C MET A 183 2.62 1.07 22.89
N ILE A 184 1.53 1.26 22.12
CA ILE A 184 0.74 2.51 22.16
C ILE A 184 -0.43 2.47 23.14
N LEU A 185 -0.79 1.31 23.72
CA LEU A 185 -1.90 1.19 24.68
C LEU A 185 -1.81 2.15 25.87
N PRO A 186 -0.64 2.40 26.49
CA PRO A 186 -0.55 3.35 27.60
C PRO A 186 -1.09 4.74 27.25
N LEU A 187 -0.94 5.17 26.00
CA LEU A 187 -1.45 6.45 25.50
C LEU A 187 -2.98 6.51 25.46
N LEU A 188 -3.63 5.36 25.31
CA LEU A 188 -5.08 5.21 25.24
C LEU A 188 -5.73 5.17 26.64
N PHE A 189 -5.00 4.69 27.65
CA PHE A 189 -5.57 4.43 28.98
C PHE A 189 -5.06 5.33 30.11
N LEU A 190 -3.85 5.89 30.02
CA LEU A 190 -3.35 6.79 31.06
C LEU A 190 -4.14 8.11 31.09
N GLY A 191 -4.28 8.73 32.25
CA GLY A 191 -5.01 10.00 32.44
C GLY A 191 -4.38 11.16 31.68
N ALA A 192 -5.01 12.34 31.74
CA ALA A 192 -4.20 13.55 31.69
C ALA A 192 -3.27 13.51 32.92
N GLY A 193 -1.99 13.84 32.73
CA GLY A 193 -1.10 14.04 33.87
C GLY A 193 -1.75 15.08 34.77
N LYS A 194 -2.01 14.72 36.02
CA LYS A 194 -2.39 15.70 37.03
C LYS A 194 -1.19 16.63 37.20
N ASP A 195 -1.24 17.77 36.53
CA ASP A 195 -0.57 18.98 37.00
C ASP A 195 -1.47 19.75 37.99
N ASP A 196 -2.54 19.13 38.49
CA ASP A 196 -3.34 19.65 39.60
C ASP A 196 -2.84 19.10 40.94
N SER A 197 -1.79 19.72 41.49
CA SER A 197 -1.72 20.05 42.93
C SER A 197 -0.47 20.88 43.25
N HIS A 198 -0.47 22.17 42.93
CA HIS A 198 0.23 23.17 43.75
C HIS A 198 -0.63 24.40 44.08
N ASP A 199 -1.95 24.29 43.93
CA ASP A 199 -2.91 25.20 44.56
C ASP A 199 -3.63 24.45 45.70
N ALA A 200 -2.92 24.23 46.82
CA ALA A 200 -3.53 23.79 48.08
C ALA A 200 -2.62 24.10 49.28
N HIS A 201 -2.89 25.25 49.91
CA HIS A 201 -2.74 25.59 51.33
C HIS A 201 -1.32 25.74 51.94
N GLY A 202 -1.01 26.99 52.26
CA GLY A 202 -0.10 27.38 53.34
C GLY A 202 -0.29 28.85 53.65
N HIS A 203 -1.06 29.13 54.71
CA HIS A 203 -1.29 30.44 55.30
C HIS A 203 0.01 31.14 55.74
#